data_AF-A0A210RVY0-F1
#
_entry.id   AF-A0A210RVY0-F1
#
_cell.length_a   1.000
_cell.length_b   1.000
_cell.length_c   1.000
_cell.angle_alpha   90.00
_cell.angle_beta   90.00
_cell.angle_gamma   90.00
#
_symmetry.space_group_name_H-M   'P 1'
#
loop_
_entity.id
_entity.type
_entity.pdbx_description
1 polymer ?
#
loop_
_entity_poly.entity_id
_entity_poly.type
_entity_poly.pdbx_seq_one_letter_code
_entity_poly.pdbx_strand_id
1 'polypeptide(L)'
;MENPVIHHTIPEDEKIYRRPIALYFGGPWTTRQQEILDKRAIKWDCSYEFVLNDDFADTINSYSNARADSDKNYFDYCLLIHSGISEVYSPKVWTDSYTHNGFRYPRLILKDGFIRDKDRVKRFFLRDEVIDLLGQTLEEHTEYEYIEFKRLKNV
;
A
#
# COMPACT_ATOMS: atom_id res chain seq x y z
N MET A 1 7.21 19.70 -27.96
CA MET A 1 6.14 19.66 -26.95
C MET A 1 6.83 19.64 -25.60
N GLU A 2 6.85 20.77 -24.91
CA GLU A 2 7.38 20.87 -23.56
C GLU A 2 6.36 20.27 -22.60
N ASN A 3 6.78 19.29 -21.80
CA ASN A 3 5.95 18.77 -20.70
C ASN A 3 5.71 19.91 -19.71
N PRO A 4 4.46 20.21 -19.32
CA PRO A 4 4.23 21.21 -18.31
C PRO A 4 4.84 20.74 -16.98
N VAL A 5 5.88 21.44 -16.53
CA VAL A 5 6.36 21.31 -15.16
C VAL A 5 5.30 21.95 -14.28
N ILE A 6 4.50 21.09 -13.64
CA ILE A 6 3.47 21.42 -12.67
C ILE A 6 4.18 22.05 -11.45
N HIS A 7 4.42 23.35 -11.49
CA HIS A 7 4.80 24.16 -10.32
C HIS A 7 3.52 24.58 -9.59
N HIS A 8 3.11 23.79 -8.60
CA HIS A 8 1.95 24.15 -7.77
C HIS A 8 2.36 24.19 -6.30
N THR A 9 2.27 25.40 -5.76
CA THR A 9 2.36 25.77 -4.36
C THR A 9 1.58 24.79 -3.49
N ILE A 10 2.28 24.20 -2.51
CA ILE A 10 1.70 23.29 -1.51
C ILE A 10 0.80 24.14 -0.58
N PRO A 11 -0.51 23.84 -0.45
CA PRO A 11 -1.40 24.57 0.45
C PRO A 11 -0.99 24.43 1.94
N GLU A 12 -1.35 25.40 2.78
CA GLU A 12 -0.94 25.55 4.19
C GLU A 12 -1.26 24.35 5.12
N ASP A 13 -2.03 23.36 4.68
CA ASP A 13 -2.35 22.15 5.46
C ASP A 13 -1.38 20.97 5.23
N GLU A 14 -0.07 21.24 5.07
CA GLU A 14 0.99 20.21 4.98
C GLU A 14 0.90 19.12 6.07
N LYS A 15 0.31 19.44 7.23
CA LYS A 15 0.15 18.50 8.35
C LYS A 15 -0.70 17.28 7.98
N ILE A 16 -1.73 17.42 7.15
CA ILE A 16 -2.57 16.27 6.76
C ILE A 16 -1.80 15.31 5.85
N TYR A 17 -0.93 15.84 5.00
CA TYR A 17 -0.14 15.06 4.06
C TYR A 17 1.09 14.40 4.68
N ARG A 18 1.44 14.73 5.93
CA ARG A 18 2.47 14.02 6.70
C ARG A 18 1.95 12.76 7.39
N ARG A 19 0.63 12.61 7.48
CA ARG A 19 -0.01 11.53 8.24
C ARG A 19 0.25 10.17 7.62
N PRO A 20 0.32 9.10 8.44
CA PRO A 20 0.26 7.74 7.93
C PRO A 20 -1.01 7.52 7.10
N ILE A 21 -0.92 6.65 6.11
CA ILE A 21 -2.03 6.32 5.21
C ILE A 21 -2.37 4.85 5.40
N ALA A 22 -3.63 4.53 5.64
CA ALA A 22 -4.14 3.16 5.66
C ALA A 22 -4.88 2.88 4.35
N LEU A 23 -4.51 1.82 3.63
CA LEU A 23 -5.25 1.28 2.50
C LEU A 23 -5.99 0.02 2.97
N TYR A 24 -7.30 -0.01 2.80
CA TYR A 24 -8.17 -1.06 3.28
C TYR A 24 -8.46 -2.06 2.16
N PHE A 25 -8.32 -3.34 2.48
CA PHE A 25 -8.53 -4.43 1.53
C PHE A 25 -9.61 -5.38 2.05
N GLY A 26 -10.42 -5.88 1.13
CA GLY A 26 -11.42 -6.89 1.38
C GLY A 26 -10.87 -8.31 1.32
N GLY A 27 -11.75 -9.25 0.99
CA GLY A 27 -11.37 -10.62 0.70
C GLY A 27 -10.74 -10.77 -0.68
N PRO A 28 -10.34 -11.99 -1.05
CA PRO A 28 -9.95 -12.29 -2.41
C PRO A 28 -11.12 -12.08 -3.36
N TRP A 29 -10.87 -11.47 -4.52
CA TRP A 29 -11.90 -11.29 -5.55
C TRP A 29 -11.86 -12.41 -6.61
N THR A 30 -10.90 -13.34 -6.53
CA THR A 30 -10.79 -14.51 -7.39
C THR A 30 -11.23 -15.78 -6.65
N THR A 31 -12.00 -16.66 -7.33
CA THR A 31 -12.38 -17.97 -6.78
C THR A 31 -11.15 -18.82 -6.45
N ARG A 32 -10.09 -18.71 -7.27
CA ARG A 32 -8.85 -19.46 -7.08
C ARG A 32 -8.18 -19.11 -5.75
N GLN A 33 -8.03 -17.82 -5.44
CA GLN A 33 -7.40 -17.40 -4.19
C GLN A 33 -8.28 -17.77 -2.99
N GLN A 34 -9.60 -17.63 -3.11
CA GLN A 34 -10.55 -18.11 -2.09
C GLN A 34 -10.32 -19.59 -1.75
N GLU A 35 -10.26 -20.47 -2.76
CA GLU A 35 -10.01 -21.90 -2.55
C GLU A 35 -8.65 -22.20 -1.91
N ILE A 36 -7.61 -21.42 -2.23
CA ILE A 36 -6.28 -21.58 -1.64
C ILE A 36 -6.33 -21.25 -0.14
N LEU A 37 -6.97 -20.14 0.23
CA LEU A 37 -7.09 -19.71 1.63
C LEU A 37 -7.96 -20.69 2.43
N ASP A 38 -9.07 -21.17 1.88
CA ASP A 38 -9.93 -22.17 2.53
C ASP A 38 -9.17 -23.48 2.82
N LYS A 39 -8.41 -23.99 1.84
CA LYS A 39 -7.59 -25.20 2.03
C LYS A 39 -6.51 -25.01 3.10
N ARG A 40 -5.90 -23.82 3.18
CA ARG A 40 -4.92 -23.49 4.22
C ARG A 40 -5.57 -23.40 5.60
N ALA A 41 -6.74 -22.76 5.71
CA ALA A 41 -7.45 -22.65 6.98
C ALA A 41 -7.79 -24.02 7.56
N ILE A 42 -8.29 -24.94 6.71
CA ILE A 42 -8.55 -26.34 7.08
C ILE A 42 -7.24 -27.04 7.47
N LYS A 43 -6.18 -26.90 6.66
CA LYS A 43 -4.89 -27.57 6.91
C LYS A 43 -4.23 -27.12 8.21
N TRP A 44 -4.37 -25.84 8.57
CA TRP A 44 -3.76 -25.24 9.75
C TRP A 44 -4.66 -25.25 10.98
N ASP A 45 -5.90 -25.74 10.84
CA ASP A 45 -6.92 -25.76 11.91
C ASP A 45 -7.11 -24.38 12.57
N CYS A 46 -7.32 -23.36 11.73
CA CYS A 46 -7.46 -21.96 12.16
C CYS A 46 -8.59 -21.24 11.40
N SER A 47 -8.90 -20.01 11.80
CA SER A 47 -9.93 -19.23 11.12
C SER A 47 -9.48 -18.80 9.73
N TYR A 48 -10.42 -18.70 8.80
CA TYR A 48 -10.18 -18.13 7.48
C TYR A 48 -9.55 -16.73 7.57
N GLU A 49 -10.04 -15.91 8.49
CA GLU A 49 -9.55 -14.54 8.71
C GLU A 49 -8.07 -14.50 9.11
N PHE A 50 -7.62 -15.49 9.91
CA PHE A 50 -6.21 -15.62 10.26
C PHE A 50 -5.37 -15.84 9.01
N VAL A 51 -5.74 -16.82 8.17
CA VAL A 51 -5.03 -17.14 6.93
C VAL A 51 -5.06 -15.98 5.95
N LEU A 52 -6.19 -15.28 5.83
CA LEU A 52 -6.35 -14.11 4.98
C LEU A 52 -5.34 -13.01 5.34
N ASN A 53 -5.24 -12.68 6.64
CA ASN A 53 -4.34 -11.63 7.11
C ASN A 53 -2.87 -12.06 7.04
N ASP A 54 -2.59 -13.33 7.29
CA ASP A 54 -1.24 -13.92 7.21
C ASP A 54 -0.73 -13.93 5.76
N ASP A 55 -1.52 -14.43 4.81
CA ASP A 55 -1.14 -14.45 3.39
C ASP A 55 -0.97 -13.04 2.81
N PHE A 56 -1.85 -12.10 3.18
CA PHE A 56 -1.68 -10.69 2.83
C PHE A 56 -0.37 -10.12 3.39
N ALA A 57 -0.08 -10.37 4.68
CA ALA A 57 1.14 -9.90 5.31
C ALA A 57 2.40 -10.46 4.63
N ASP A 58 2.43 -11.75 4.33
CA ASP A 58 3.52 -12.40 3.61
C ASP A 58 3.71 -11.81 2.21
N THR A 59 2.62 -11.58 1.49
CA THR A 59 2.63 -10.97 0.16
C THR A 59 3.24 -9.56 0.20
N ILE A 60 2.75 -8.70 1.10
CA ILE A 60 3.26 -7.33 1.26
C ILE A 60 4.72 -7.32 1.74
N ASN A 61 5.08 -8.24 2.63
CA ASN A 61 6.47 -8.37 3.10
C ASN A 61 7.39 -8.75 1.94
N SER A 62 6.96 -9.65 1.04
CA SER A 62 7.72 -10.01 -0.15
C SER A 62 7.96 -8.80 -1.07
N TYR A 63 6.93 -7.96 -1.26
CA TYR A 63 7.01 -6.73 -2.06
C TYR A 63 7.89 -5.66 -1.41
N SER A 64 7.90 -5.62 -0.07
CA SER A 64 8.70 -4.68 0.71
C SER A 64 10.18 -5.09 0.80
N ASN A 65 10.49 -6.39 0.74
CA ASN A 65 11.81 -6.96 1.02
C ASN A 65 12.68 -7.28 -0.23
N ALA A 66 12.28 -6.87 -1.43
CA ALA A 66 13.09 -7.12 -2.62
C ALA A 66 14.38 -6.27 -2.64
N ARG A 67 15.55 -6.89 -2.39
CA ARG A 67 16.88 -6.38 -2.75
C ARG A 67 17.84 -7.53 -3.09
N ALA A 68 18.12 -7.72 -4.37
CA ALA A 68 19.31 -8.44 -4.84
C ALA A 68 20.18 -7.53 -5.73
N ASP A 69 19.59 -6.79 -6.68
CA ASP A 69 20.34 -5.98 -7.64
C ASP A 69 19.88 -4.50 -7.75
N SER A 70 18.94 -4.06 -6.92
CA SER A 70 18.47 -2.68 -6.90
C SER A 70 18.17 -2.22 -5.47
N ASP A 71 18.46 -0.96 -5.15
CA ASP A 71 18.06 -0.34 -3.88
C ASP A 71 16.54 -0.11 -3.78
N LYS A 72 15.78 -0.39 -4.84
CA LYS A 72 14.34 -0.16 -4.94
C LYS A 72 13.54 -1.42 -4.66
N ASN A 73 12.47 -1.29 -3.88
CA ASN A 73 11.46 -2.31 -3.67
C ASN A 73 10.25 -2.11 -4.60
N TYR A 74 9.27 -3.01 -4.54
CA TYR A 74 8.07 -2.94 -5.36
C TYR A 74 7.30 -1.61 -5.20
N PHE A 75 7.16 -1.10 -3.96
CA PHE A 75 6.46 0.16 -3.69
C PHE A 75 7.18 1.37 -4.28
N ASP A 76 8.51 1.35 -4.33
CA ASP A 76 9.29 2.41 -4.99
C ASP A 76 8.94 2.49 -6.48
N TYR A 77 8.77 1.35 -7.15
CA TYR A 77 8.37 1.30 -8.56
C TYR A 77 6.95 1.79 -8.78
N CYS A 78 5.98 1.31 -7.99
CA CYS A 78 4.59 1.76 -8.11
C CYS A 78 4.48 3.28 -7.90
N LEU A 79 5.15 3.81 -6.87
CA LEU A 79 5.10 5.24 -6.57
C LEU A 79 5.88 6.08 -7.58
N LEU A 80 6.97 5.56 -8.16
CA LEU A 80 7.67 6.21 -9.28
C LEU A 80 6.73 6.38 -10.48
N ILE A 81 6.05 5.31 -10.88
CA ILE A 81 5.11 5.30 -12.00
C ILE A 81 3.95 6.27 -11.75
N HIS A 82 3.33 6.20 -10.58
CA HIS A 82 2.11 6.96 -10.28
C HIS A 82 2.36 8.42 -9.91
N SER A 83 3.55 8.75 -9.35
CA SER A 83 3.87 10.13 -8.96
C SER A 83 4.52 10.96 -10.07
N GLY A 84 5.07 10.32 -11.10
CA GLY A 84 5.81 10.99 -12.18
C GLY A 84 7.17 11.56 -11.76
N ILE A 85 7.70 11.14 -10.60
CA ILE A 85 9.00 11.58 -10.07
C ILE A 85 10.07 10.56 -10.47
N SER A 86 11.19 11.05 -10.99
CA SER A 86 12.23 10.22 -11.63
C SER A 86 12.84 9.16 -10.71
N GLU A 87 13.08 9.47 -9.44
CA GLU A 87 13.62 8.52 -8.45
C GLU A 87 13.07 8.81 -7.07
N VAL A 88 12.43 7.80 -6.47
CA VAL A 88 11.77 7.92 -5.18
C VAL A 88 12.01 6.71 -4.30
N TYR A 89 11.98 6.95 -2.99
CA TYR A 89 11.84 5.94 -1.95
C TYR A 89 10.46 6.07 -1.32
N SER A 90 9.72 4.98 -1.38
CA SER A 90 8.46 4.74 -0.72
C SER A 90 8.60 4.91 0.80
N PRO A 91 7.52 5.32 1.48
CA PRO A 91 7.47 5.26 2.93
C PRO A 91 7.61 3.81 3.40
N LYS A 92 8.06 3.62 4.64
CA LYS A 92 8.05 2.29 5.25
C LYS A 92 6.62 1.75 5.25
N VAL A 93 6.49 0.51 4.82
CA VAL A 93 5.23 -0.22 4.76
C VAL A 93 5.17 -1.27 5.87
N TRP A 94 3.98 -1.53 6.37
CA TRP A 94 3.63 -2.56 7.35
C TRP A 94 2.16 -2.95 7.13
N THR A 95 1.80 -4.15 7.55
CA THR A 95 0.44 -4.64 7.50
C THR A 95 -0.19 -4.61 8.89
N ASP A 96 -1.50 -4.45 8.90
CA ASP A 96 -2.34 -4.56 10.09
C ASP A 96 -3.69 -5.12 9.63
N SER A 97 -4.67 -5.15 10.53
CA SER A 97 -6.02 -5.62 10.26
C SER A 97 -7.06 -4.62 10.76
N TYR A 98 -8.27 -4.74 10.25
CA TYR A 98 -9.43 -3.98 10.71
C TYR A 98 -10.67 -4.88 10.75
N THR A 99 -11.68 -4.48 11.54
CA THR A 99 -12.94 -5.22 11.64
C THR A 99 -14.03 -4.51 10.85
N HIS A 100 -14.76 -5.25 10.03
CA HIS A 100 -15.94 -4.78 9.31
C HIS A 100 -17.03 -5.85 9.35
N ASN A 101 -18.23 -5.50 9.82
CA ASN A 101 -19.36 -6.43 9.97
C ASN A 101 -19.02 -7.73 10.72
N GLY A 102 -18.16 -7.64 11.74
CA GLY A 102 -17.73 -8.80 12.52
C GLY A 102 -16.60 -9.63 11.91
N PHE A 103 -16.16 -9.32 10.68
CA PHE A 103 -15.06 -9.99 10.01
C PHE A 103 -13.77 -9.18 10.08
N ARG A 104 -12.63 -9.86 10.22
CA ARG A 104 -11.29 -9.25 10.29
C ARG A 104 -10.58 -9.29 8.93
N TYR A 105 -10.34 -8.12 8.36
CA TYR A 105 -9.75 -7.92 7.04
C TYR A 105 -8.38 -7.25 7.09
N PRO A 106 -7.52 -7.47 6.09
CA PRO A 106 -6.19 -6.87 6.05
C PRO A 106 -6.22 -5.40 5.66
N ARG A 107 -5.27 -4.63 6.19
CA ARG A 107 -4.97 -3.29 5.69
C ARG A 107 -3.48 -3.09 5.55
N LEU A 108 -3.10 -2.38 4.50
CA LEU A 108 -1.75 -1.88 4.31
C LEU A 108 -1.62 -0.52 4.98
N ILE A 109 -0.50 -0.24 5.63
CA ILE A 109 -0.26 1.10 6.14
C ILE A 109 1.06 1.63 5.55
N LEU A 110 1.01 2.85 5.02
CA LEU A 110 2.18 3.66 4.67
C LEU A 110 2.51 4.54 5.87
N LYS A 111 3.70 4.38 6.45
CA LYS A 111 4.07 5.05 7.70
C LYS A 111 4.15 6.58 7.56
N ASP A 112 4.57 7.05 6.39
CA ASP A 112 4.65 8.47 6.06
C ASP A 112 3.70 8.77 4.90
N GLY A 113 3.03 9.92 4.93
CA GLY A 113 2.18 10.40 3.83
C GLY A 113 2.96 11.00 2.64
N PHE A 114 4.26 10.75 2.56
CA PHE A 114 5.16 11.28 1.55
C PHE A 114 6.20 10.24 1.13
N ILE A 115 6.69 10.41 -0.09
CA ILE A 115 7.88 9.73 -0.62
C ILE A 115 9.08 10.66 -0.54
N ARG A 116 10.28 10.09 -0.56
CA ARG A 116 11.53 10.86 -0.55
C ARG A 116 12.24 10.72 -1.90
N ASP A 117 13.01 11.73 -2.31
CA ASP A 117 13.95 11.58 -3.43
C ASP A 117 15.04 10.54 -3.15
N LYS A 118 15.86 10.23 -4.16
CA LYS A 118 16.99 9.31 -4.05
C LYS A 118 17.98 9.64 -2.91
N ASP A 119 18.15 10.93 -2.62
CA ASP A 119 19.08 11.39 -1.58
C ASP A 119 18.41 11.47 -0.20
N ARG A 120 17.12 11.13 -0.13
CA ARG A 120 16.25 11.16 1.06
C ARG A 120 16.09 12.55 1.70
N VAL A 121 16.39 13.59 0.94
CA VAL A 121 16.37 14.99 1.38
C VAL A 121 15.00 15.60 1.10
N LYS A 122 14.55 15.55 -0.16
CA LYS A 122 13.29 16.19 -0.58
C LYS A 122 12.12 15.25 -0.32
N ARG A 123 11.05 15.81 0.25
CA ARG A 123 9.79 15.10 0.49
C ARG A 123 8.77 15.51 -0.56
N PHE A 124 8.10 14.52 -1.13
CA PHE A 124 6.97 14.71 -2.02
C PHE A 124 5.75 14.08 -1.37
N PHE A 125 4.79 14.92 -1.01
CA PHE A 125 3.55 14.45 -0.41
C PHE A 125 2.77 13.60 -1.40
N LEU A 126 2.35 12.42 -0.95
CA LEU A 126 1.49 11.55 -1.73
C LEU A 126 0.13 12.23 -1.83
N ARG A 127 -0.32 12.48 -3.06
CA ARG A 127 -1.68 12.97 -3.32
C ARG A 127 -2.66 11.82 -3.28
N ASP A 128 -3.92 12.14 -3.04
CA ASP A 128 -4.99 11.16 -2.88
C ASP A 128 -5.12 10.26 -4.12
N GLU A 129 -4.99 10.84 -5.32
CA GLU A 129 -5.05 10.10 -6.59
C GLU A 129 -3.90 9.10 -6.73
N VAL A 130 -2.70 9.45 -6.25
CA VAL A 130 -1.53 8.55 -6.28
C VAL A 130 -1.72 7.38 -5.32
N ILE A 131 -2.39 7.62 -4.18
CA ILE A 131 -2.68 6.60 -3.18
C ILE A 131 -3.75 5.63 -3.72
N ASP A 132 -4.80 6.14 -4.35
CA ASP A 132 -5.82 5.31 -4.98
C ASP A 132 -5.25 4.44 -6.10
N LEU A 133 -4.40 5.01 -6.96
CA LEU A 133 -3.71 4.24 -8.01
C LEU A 133 -2.82 3.15 -7.41
N LEU A 134 -2.14 3.41 -6.29
CA LEU A 134 -1.37 2.38 -5.57
C LEU A 134 -2.29 1.26 -5.07
N GLY A 135 -3.45 1.59 -4.50
CA GLY A 135 -4.44 0.61 -4.05
C GLY A 135 -4.92 -0.30 -5.19
N GLN A 136 -5.31 0.29 -6.32
CA GLN A 136 -5.74 -0.43 -7.51
C GLN A 136 -4.63 -1.34 -8.08
N THR A 137 -3.39 -0.86 -8.15
CA THR A 137 -2.25 -1.69 -8.60
C THR A 137 -2.00 -2.86 -7.66
N LEU A 138 -2.21 -2.69 -6.34
CA LEU A 138 -2.09 -3.78 -5.39
C LEU A 138 -3.23 -4.79 -5.53
N GLU A 139 -4.46 -4.36 -5.80
CA GLU A 139 -5.59 -5.26 -6.08
C GLU A 139 -5.29 -6.19 -7.26
N GLU A 140 -4.73 -5.65 -8.35
CA GLU A 140 -4.37 -6.40 -9.54
C GLU A 140 -3.27 -7.45 -9.30
N HIS A 141 -2.30 -7.14 -8.42
CA HIS A 141 -1.14 -8.00 -8.20
C HIS A 141 -1.25 -8.93 -6.99
N THR A 142 -2.12 -8.62 -6.03
CA THR A 142 -2.30 -9.41 -4.81
C THR A 142 -3.60 -10.22 -4.79
N GLU A 143 -4.52 -9.96 -5.73
CA GLU A 143 -5.85 -10.59 -5.80
C GLU A 143 -6.77 -10.26 -4.61
N TYR A 144 -6.46 -9.24 -3.81
CA TYR A 144 -7.30 -8.70 -2.72
C TYR A 144 -8.01 -7.43 -3.15
N GLU A 145 -9.33 -7.36 -2.93
CA GLU A 145 -10.16 -6.21 -3.34
C GLU A 145 -9.71 -4.93 -2.60
N TYR A 146 -9.33 -3.88 -3.34
CA TYR A 146 -9.04 -2.58 -2.75
C TYR A 146 -10.35 -1.81 -2.54
N ILE A 147 -10.57 -1.33 -1.31
CA ILE A 147 -11.82 -0.68 -0.92
C ILE A 147 -11.67 0.84 -0.92
N GLU A 148 -10.74 1.35 -0.12
CA GLU A 148 -10.50 2.78 0.06
C GLU A 148 -9.17 3.02 0.79
N PHE A 149 -8.72 4.27 0.86
CA PHE A 149 -7.69 4.69 1.79
C PHE A 149 -8.19 5.72 2.79
N LYS A 150 -7.50 5.81 3.94
CA LYS A 150 -7.70 6.87 4.95
C LYS A 150 -6.37 7.41 5.44
N ARG A 151 -6.26 8.74 5.53
CA ARG A 151 -5.16 9.39 6.25
C ARG A 151 -5.42 9.32 7.75
N LEU A 152 -4.58 8.59 8.46
CA LEU A 152 -4.73 8.37 9.90
C LEU A 152 -4.36 9.63 10.67
N LYS A 153 -5.10 9.98 11.73
CA LYS A 153 -4.64 11.03 12.64
C LYS A 153 -3.35 10.53 13.31
N ASN A 154 -2.34 11.39 13.43
CA ASN A 154 -1.20 11.09 14.31
C ASN A 154 -1.77 10.90 15.71
N VAL A 155 -1.51 9.74 16.31
CA VAL A 155 -1.74 9.49 17.74
C VAL A 155 -0.64 10.20 18.51
#